data_AF-A0A956TH66-F1
#
_entry.id   AF-A0A956TH66-F1
#
_cell.length_a   1.000
_cell.length_b   1.000
_cell.length_c   1.000
_cell.angle_alpha   90.00
_cell.angle_beta   90.00
_cell.angle_gamma   90.00
#
_symmetry.space_group_name_H-M   'P 1'
#
loop_
_entity.id
_entity.type
_entity.pdbx_description
1 polymer ?
#
loop_
_entity_poly.entity_id
_entity_poly.type
_entity_poly.pdbx_seq_one_letter_code
_entity_poly.pdbx_strand_id
1 'polypeptide(L)'
;LYATTWFGKFYDIEADTGKVAFSTGLGAANLSMSSPVVDEEGTAYISLINGLVALRTQTKEVDYSLDPNQPAQPVAPELQEEDGWLVVGDQQLSINY
;
A
#
# COMPACT_ATOMS: atom_id res chain seq x y z
N LEU A 1 -7.97 -10.52 1.78
CA LEU A 1 -7.63 -9.70 2.97
C LEU A 1 -6.18 -9.28 2.81
N TYR A 2 -5.85 -8.02 3.02
CA TYR A 2 -4.47 -7.54 2.87
C TYR A 2 -3.92 -7.06 4.21
N ALA A 3 -2.66 -7.39 4.48
CA ALA A 3 -1.99 -7.01 5.71
C ALA A 3 -0.53 -6.65 5.46
N THR A 4 -0.03 -5.71 6.25
CA THR A 4 1.38 -5.33 6.28
C THR A 4 1.95 -5.59 7.67
N THR A 5 3.26 -5.79 7.73
CA THR A 5 3.96 -5.93 9.02
C THR A 5 4.91 -4.78 9.24
N TRP A 6 5.32 -4.64 10.51
CA TRP A 6 6.30 -3.65 10.93
C TRP A 6 7.57 -3.66 10.07
N PHE A 7 8.01 -4.81 9.57
CA PHE A 7 9.24 -4.93 8.76
C PHE A 7 8.99 -4.86 7.25
N GLY A 8 7.92 -4.17 6.83
CA GLY A 8 7.67 -3.90 5.41
C GLY A 8 7.36 -5.17 4.63
N LYS A 9 6.68 -6.15 5.24
CA LYS A 9 6.21 -7.32 4.50
C LYS A 9 4.72 -7.18 4.23
N PHE A 10 4.34 -7.31 2.96
CA PHE A 10 2.97 -7.36 2.51
C PHE A 10 2.48 -8.81 2.42
N TYR A 11 1.21 -9.02 2.76
CA TYR A 11 0.52 -10.29 2.70
C TYR A 11 -0.82 -10.13 1.99
N ASP A 12 -1.06 -11.00 1.03
CA ASP A 12 -2.38 -11.34 0.52
C ASP A 12 -2.86 -12.62 1.21
N ILE A 13 -4.00 -12.51 1.88
CA ILE A 13 -4.59 -13.56 2.70
C ILE A 13 -5.95 -13.92 2.11
N GLU A 14 -6.12 -15.18 1.75
CA GLU A 14 -7.37 -15.74 1.26
C GLU A 14 -8.47 -15.53 2.30
N ALA A 15 -9.57 -14.88 1.91
CA ALA A 15 -10.65 -14.55 2.84
C ALA A 15 -11.31 -15.80 3.43
N ASP A 16 -11.48 -16.85 2.62
CA ASP A 16 -12.21 -18.06 3.03
C ASP A 16 -11.40 -18.96 3.96
N THR A 17 -10.08 -19.01 3.78
CA THR A 17 -9.21 -19.99 4.46
C THR A 17 -8.28 -19.36 5.49
N GLY A 18 -8.06 -18.04 5.41
CA GLY A 18 -7.05 -17.33 6.19
C GLY A 18 -5.61 -17.68 5.81
N LYS A 19 -5.39 -18.44 4.72
CA LYS A 19 -4.04 -18.79 4.26
C LYS A 19 -3.41 -17.64 3.50
N VAL A 20 -2.08 -17.55 3.58
CA VAL A 20 -1.30 -16.60 2.79
C VAL A 20 -1.26 -17.10 1.35
N ALA A 21 -1.95 -16.40 0.45
CA ALA A 21 -1.90 -16.63 -1.00
C ALA A 21 -0.58 -16.10 -1.58
N PHE A 22 -0.13 -14.96 -1.08
CA PHE A 22 1.08 -14.29 -1.55
C PHE A 22 1.69 -13.43 -0.44
N SER A 23 3.02 -13.26 -0.49
CA SER A 23 3.70 -12.26 0.32
C SER A 23 4.93 -11.74 -0.40
N THR A 24 5.23 -10.46 -0.21
CA THR A 24 6.44 -9.84 -0.73
C THR A 24 7.05 -8.87 0.28
N GLY A 25 8.36 -8.68 0.18
CA GLY A 25 9.06 -7.63 0.92
C GLY A 25 8.97 -6.31 0.16
N LEU A 26 8.62 -5.25 0.88
CA LEU A 26 8.57 -3.87 0.40
C LEU A 26 9.89 -3.11 0.68
N GLY A 27 10.94 -3.83 1.11
CA GLY A 27 12.26 -3.29 1.45
C GLY A 27 12.56 -3.26 2.96
N ALA A 28 13.77 -3.67 3.35
CA ALA A 28 14.16 -3.88 4.76
C ALA A 28 14.17 -2.61 5.64
N ALA A 29 14.21 -1.42 5.02
CA ALA A 29 14.18 -0.13 5.72
C ALA A 29 12.77 0.48 5.79
N ASN A 30 11.78 -0.17 5.18
CA ASN A 30 10.45 0.41 5.00
C ASN A 30 9.49 -0.15 6.04
N LEU A 31 9.40 0.53 7.18
CA LEU A 31 8.44 0.17 8.20
C LEU A 31 7.02 0.49 7.72
N SER A 32 6.10 -0.47 7.82
CA SER A 32 4.68 -0.20 7.60
C SER A 32 3.96 -0.23 8.94
N MET A 33 3.28 0.86 9.26
CA MET A 33 2.48 1.01 10.47
C MET A 33 0.99 1.22 10.16
N SER A 34 0.62 1.08 8.90
CA SER A 34 -0.68 1.45 8.35
C SER A 34 -1.35 0.28 7.65
N SER A 35 -2.68 0.26 7.65
CA SER A 35 -3.44 -0.70 6.84
C SER A 35 -3.39 -0.29 5.37
N PRO A 36 -3.15 -1.22 4.43
CA PRO A 36 -3.24 -0.91 3.01
C PRO A 36 -4.69 -0.59 2.62
N VAL A 37 -4.86 0.24 1.60
CA VAL A 37 -6.12 0.45 0.89
C VAL A 37 -5.99 -0.09 -0.52
N VAL A 38 -7.07 -0.63 -1.10
CA VAL A 38 -7.06 -1.25 -2.43
C VAL A 38 -8.15 -0.61 -3.28
N ASP A 39 -7.78 -0.19 -4.48
CA ASP A 39 -8.71 0.39 -5.47
C ASP A 39 -9.47 -0.69 -6.25
N GLU A 40 -10.40 -0.24 -7.10
CA GLU A 40 -11.20 -1.12 -7.98
C GLU A 40 -10.36 -1.94 -8.97
N GLU A 41 -9.16 -1.48 -9.34
CA GLU A 41 -8.25 -2.20 -10.24
C GLU A 41 -7.42 -3.27 -9.52
N GLY A 42 -7.47 -3.30 -8.19
CA GLY A 42 -6.69 -4.21 -7.36
C GLY A 42 -5.26 -3.72 -7.13
N THR A 43 -5.01 -2.42 -7.18
CA THR A 43 -3.78 -1.80 -6.71
C THR A 43 -3.88 -1.51 -5.23
N ALA A 44 -3.00 -2.11 -4.43
CA ALA A 44 -2.88 -1.86 -3.01
C ALA A 44 -1.89 -0.72 -2.74
N TYR A 45 -2.35 0.35 -2.10
CA TYR A 45 -1.52 1.46 -1.66
C TYR A 45 -1.12 1.27 -0.21
N ILE A 46 0.19 1.34 0.05
CA ILE A 46 0.77 1.03 1.36
C ILE A 46 1.66 2.19 1.79
N SER A 47 1.28 2.84 2.89
CA SER A 47 2.14 3.86 3.52
C SER A 47 3.26 3.19 4.31
N LEU A 48 4.48 3.65 4.05
CA LEU A 48 5.73 3.23 4.68
C LEU A 48 6.39 4.45 5.33
N ILE A 49 7.28 4.22 6.30
CA ILE A 49 7.99 5.33 6.97
C ILE A 49 8.80 6.21 6.00
N ASN A 50 9.24 5.65 4.88
CA ASN A 50 9.99 6.34 3.84
C ASN A 50 9.13 6.54 2.58
N GLY A 51 7.84 6.85 2.73
CA GLY A 51 6.97 7.20 1.60
C GLY A 51 5.92 6.15 1.28
N LEU A 52 5.41 6.18 0.06
CA LEU A 52 4.27 5.37 -0.36
C LEU A 52 4.69 4.38 -1.44
N VAL A 53 4.06 3.21 -1.47
CA VAL A 53 4.20 2.27 -2.58
C VAL A 53 2.85 1.81 -3.07
N ALA A 54 2.77 1.50 -4.35
CA ALA A 54 1.65 0.80 -4.95
C ALA A 54 2.04 -0.65 -5.24
N LEU A 55 1.13 -1.59 -4.98
CA LEU A 55 1.32 -3.01 -5.27
C LEU A 55 0.15 -3.49 -6.11
N ARG A 56 0.43 -3.86 -7.36
CA ARG A 56 -0.58 -4.45 -8.27
C ARG A 56 -0.83 -5.89 -7.84
N THR A 57 -1.97 -6.16 -7.19
CA THR A 57 -2.22 -7.48 -6.57
C THR A 57 -2.31 -8.62 -7.59
N GLN A 58 -2.79 -8.32 -8.80
CA GLN A 58 -2.92 -9.29 -9.90
C GLN A 58 -1.56 -9.72 -10.46
N THR A 59 -0.65 -8.76 -10.69
CA THR A 59 0.68 -9.02 -11.28
C THR A 59 1.75 -9.26 -10.22
N LYS A 60 1.46 -8.95 -8.96
CA LYS A 60 2.38 -9.04 -7.82
C LYS A 60 3.59 -8.11 -7.96
N GLU A 61 3.41 -7.03 -8.71
CA GLU A 61 4.43 -6.01 -8.98
C GLU A 61 4.34 -4.89 -7.96
N VAL A 62 5.51 -4.41 -7.49
CA VAL A 62 5.62 -3.29 -6.55
C VAL A 62 6.16 -2.08 -7.31
N ASP A 63 5.38 -1.01 -7.29
CA ASP A 63 5.74 0.30 -7.84
C ASP A 63 6.17 1.24 -6.71
N TYR A 64 7.40 1.72 -6.81
CA TYR A 64 8.05 2.63 -5.85
C TYR A 64 8.06 4.09 -6.35
N SER A 65 7.34 4.41 -7.43
CA SER A 65 7.32 5.75 -8.04
C SER A 65 6.57 6.80 -7.20
N LEU A 66 5.81 6.39 -6.19
CA LEU A 66 5.10 7.26 -5.26
C LEU A 66 6.09 7.83 -4.20
N ASP A 67 6.92 8.77 -4.64
CA ASP A 67 7.98 9.51 -3.92
C ASP A 67 8.45 8.93 -2.55
N PRO A 68 9.54 8.14 -2.53
CA PRO A 68 10.09 7.54 -1.31
C PRO A 68 10.80 8.55 -0.37
N ASN A 69 10.79 9.85 -0.69
CA ASN A 69 11.42 10.87 0.15
C ASN A 69 10.43 11.87 0.74
N GLN A 70 9.14 11.75 0.43
CA GLN A 70 8.09 12.37 1.24
C GLN A 70 7.91 11.51 2.49
N PRO A 71 8.15 12.03 3.70
CA PRO A 71 7.82 11.29 4.91
C PRO A 71 6.30 11.09 4.91
N ALA A 72 5.85 9.90 4.54
CA ALA A 72 4.48 9.51 4.78
C ALA A 72 4.36 9.36 6.30
N GLN A 73 3.49 10.17 6.90
CA GLN A 73 3.06 9.92 8.26
C GLN A 73 2.55 8.47 8.34
N PRO A 74 2.73 7.76 9.47
CA PRO A 74 2.31 6.37 9.64
C PRO A 74 0.77 6.26 9.76
N VAL A 75 0.05 6.79 8.77
CA VAL A 75 -1.41 6.87 8.69
C VAL A 75 -1.87 5.96 7.58
N ALA A 76 -3.04 5.36 7.78
CA ALA A 76 -3.71 4.59 6.73
C ALA A 76 -3.98 5.50 5.52
N PRO A 77 -3.56 5.09 4.30
CA PRO A 77 -4.03 5.73 3.08
C PRO A 77 -5.56 5.63 2.96
N GLU A 78 -6.16 6.64 2.35
CA GLU A 78 -7.59 6.73 2.04
C GLU A 78 -7.77 6.99 0.54
N LEU A 79 -8.62 6.20 -0.11
CA LEU A 79 -8.99 6.42 -1.50
C LEU A 79 -10.16 7.40 -1.58
N GLN A 80 -9.99 8.43 -2.40
CA GLN A 80 -11.05 9.32 -2.84
C GLN A 80 -11.29 9.06 -4.32
N GLU A 81 -11.99 7.96 -4.60
CA GLU A 81 -12.04 7.38 -5.96
C GLU A 81 -12.74 8.27 -6.97
N GLU A 82 -13.79 8.99 -6.56
CA GLU A 82 -14.53 9.90 -7.44
C GLU A 82 -13.66 11.05 -7.97
N ASP A 83 -12.60 11.39 -7.25
CA ASP A 83 -11.74 12.54 -7.55
C ASP A 83 -10.34 12.14 -8.05
N GLY A 84 -9.99 10.84 -8.08
CA GLY A 84 -8.68 10.37 -8.53
C GLY A 84 -7.54 10.65 -7.57
N TRP A 85 -7.84 10.68 -6.27
CA TRP A 85 -6.85 10.99 -5.23
C TRP A 85 -6.66 9.87 -4.23
N LEU A 86 -5.40 9.71 -3.83
CA LEU A 86 -5.03 9.02 -2.62
C LEU A 86 -4.62 10.05 -1.57
N VAL A 87 -5.23 9.97 -0.38
CA VAL A 87 -4.86 10.81 0.76
C VAL A 87 -4.06 9.99 1.76
N VAL A 88 -2.94 10.55 2.22
CA VAL A 88 -2.06 9.94 3.23
C VAL A 88 -1.73 10.99 4.29
N GLY A 89 -2.48 10.98 5.39
CA GLY A 89 -2.36 12.04 6.41
C GLY A 89 -2.81 13.39 5.84
N ASP A 90 -1.89 14.35 5.77
CA ASP A 90 -2.10 15.69 5.20
C ASP A 90 -1.69 15.81 3.72
N GLN A 91 -1.20 14.71 3.12
CA GLN A 91 -0.78 14.66 1.73
C GLN A 91 -1.89 14.14 0.83
N GLN A 92 -1.99 14.72 -0.36
CA GLN A 92 -2.92 14.30 -1.42
C GLN A 92 -2.11 14.03 -2.69
N LEU A 93 -2.21 12.81 -3.21
CA LEU A 93 -1.44 12.30 -4.35
C LEU A 93 -2.40 11.93 -5.47
N SER A 94 -2.17 12.46 -6.67
CA SER A 94 -2.95 12.07 -7.84
C SER A 94 -2.58 10.66 -8.21
N ILE A 95 -3.59 9.80 -8.31
CA ILE A 95 -3.44 8.43 -8.82
C ILE A 95 -4.15 8.38 -10.16
N ASN A 96 -3.47 7.86 -11.18
CA ASN A 96 -4.11 7.59 -12.47
C ASN A 96 -4.68 6.17 -12.39
N TYR A 97 -5.97 6.04 -12.66
CA TYR A 97 -6.60 4.78 -13.05
C TYR A 97 -6.11 4.40 -14.46
#